data_AF-A0AAV4QPE4-F1
#
_entry.id   AF-A0AAV4QPE4-F1
#
_cell.length_a   1.000
_cell.length_b   1.000
_cell.length_c   1.000
_cell.angle_alpha   90.00
_cell.angle_beta   90.00
_cell.angle_gamma   90.00
#
_symmetry.space_group_name_H-M   'P 1'
#
loop_
_entity.id
_entity.type
_entity.pdbx_description
1 polymer ?
#
loop_
_entity_poly.entity_id
_entity_poly.type
_entity_poly.pdbx_seq_one_letter_code
_entity_poly.pdbx_strand_id
1 'polypeptide(L)'
;MLMPFTYTWAIENASVLPLSNRIFSPAFTISFLKKTKWYLELETSTMGQSIACILHRSGTDNGPETITVCFHLFLRNDTEHIHNIRQGISSFLKFSCFRTERFLTFDDIQNSPSVIVPQDVLTVVCQMYGLEATTEYELDLCYARSRMSVERHSFEWSIRRFSCISPAEERCYPLKKLTTAAWCFFGFLFE
;
A
#
# COMPACT_ATOMS: atom_id res chain seq x y z
N MET A 1 10.96 5.23 -30.25
CA MET A 1 11.13 5.50 -28.80
C MET A 1 10.53 4.31 -28.09
N LEU A 2 11.27 3.60 -27.23
CA LEU A 2 10.75 2.41 -26.55
C LEU A 2 9.64 2.84 -25.58
N MET A 3 8.43 2.28 -25.76
CA MET A 3 7.30 2.55 -24.87
C MET A 3 7.43 1.72 -23.58
N PRO A 4 7.22 2.31 -22.39
CA PRO A 4 7.18 1.55 -21.15
C PRO A 4 5.97 0.61 -21.08
N PHE A 5 6.14 -0.49 -20.36
CA PHE A 5 4.99 -1.07 -19.65
C PHE A 5 4.55 -0.10 -18.58
N THR A 6 3.25 0.23 -18.50
CA THR A 6 2.72 1.10 -17.45
C THR A 6 1.67 0.38 -16.63
N TYR A 7 1.95 0.21 -15.35
CA TYR A 7 1.01 -0.24 -14.34
C TYR A 7 0.45 0.95 -13.56
N THR A 8 -0.87 1.10 -13.55
CA THR A 8 -1.57 2.13 -12.78
C THR A 8 -2.39 1.46 -11.70
N TRP A 9 -2.11 1.81 -10.44
CA TRP A 9 -2.79 1.28 -9.28
C TRP A 9 -3.52 2.39 -8.51
N ALA A 10 -4.84 2.37 -8.60
CA ALA A 10 -5.71 3.29 -7.86
C ALA A 10 -6.12 2.68 -6.52
N ILE A 11 -6.00 3.45 -5.45
CA ILE A 11 -6.37 3.06 -4.09
C ILE A 11 -7.47 3.99 -3.61
N GLU A 12 -8.70 3.49 -3.57
CA GLU A 12 -9.86 4.22 -3.04
C GLU A 12 -9.86 4.20 -1.51
N ASN A 13 -10.40 5.27 -0.92
CA ASN A 13 -10.41 5.54 0.52
C ASN A 13 -8.98 5.68 1.11
N ALA A 14 -8.07 6.34 0.40
CA ALA A 14 -6.66 6.45 0.77
C ALA A 14 -6.42 7.19 2.09
N SER A 15 -7.38 7.98 2.59
CA SER A 15 -7.33 8.63 3.90
C SER A 15 -7.17 7.65 5.06
N VAL A 16 -7.52 6.38 4.87
CA VAL A 16 -7.38 5.32 5.89
C VAL A 16 -6.07 4.55 5.78
N LEU A 17 -5.28 4.80 4.73
CA LEU A 17 -3.95 4.23 4.53
C LEU A 17 -3.02 4.36 5.75
N PRO A 18 -3.02 5.47 6.50
CA PRO A 18 -2.28 5.60 7.75
C PRO A 18 -2.56 4.53 8.82
N LEU A 19 -3.76 3.95 8.80
CA LEU A 19 -4.19 2.94 9.76
C LEU A 19 -3.73 1.54 9.35
N SER A 20 -3.20 1.37 8.14
CA SER A 20 -2.65 0.11 7.65
C SER A 20 -1.13 0.12 7.72
N ASN A 21 -0.54 -1.01 8.13
CA ASN A 21 0.91 -1.19 8.08
C ASN A 21 1.40 -1.41 6.65
N ARG A 22 0.65 -2.20 5.86
CA ARG A 22 1.04 -2.64 4.52
C ARG A 22 -0.18 -2.83 3.61
N ILE A 23 -0.06 -2.42 2.36
CA ILE A 23 -1.07 -2.64 1.32
C ILE A 23 -0.37 -3.17 0.08
N PHE A 24 -0.95 -4.21 -0.53
CA PHE A 24 -0.42 -4.83 -1.73
C PHE A 24 -1.31 -4.52 -2.92
N SER A 25 -0.70 -4.24 -4.06
CA SER A 25 -1.42 -4.18 -5.32
C SER A 25 -1.75 -5.60 -5.80
N PRO A 26 -2.76 -5.75 -6.68
CA PRO A 26 -2.84 -6.91 -7.54
C PRO A 26 -1.52 -7.14 -8.27
N ALA A 27 -1.19 -8.40 -8.52
CA ALA A 27 0.01 -8.74 -9.26
C ALA A 27 -0.20 -8.61 -10.77
N PHE A 28 0.82 -8.17 -11.49
CA PHE A 28 0.82 -8.03 -12.94
C PHE A 28 1.98 -8.82 -13.56
N THR A 29 1.86 -9.17 -14.83
CA THR A 29 2.86 -9.94 -15.57
C THR A 29 3.26 -9.18 -16.81
N ILE A 30 4.57 -9.03 -17.03
CA ILE A 30 5.09 -8.27 -18.17
C ILE A 30 5.67 -9.26 -19.19
N SER A 31 4.99 -9.39 -20.33
CA SER A 31 5.32 -10.38 -21.36
C SER A 31 6.73 -10.21 -21.91
N PHE A 32 7.10 -8.97 -22.26
CA PHE A 32 8.43 -8.70 -22.84
C PHE A 32 9.57 -8.78 -21.83
N LEU A 33 9.28 -8.65 -20.53
CA LEU A 33 10.25 -8.95 -19.47
C LEU A 33 10.23 -10.43 -19.13
N LYS A 34 10.28 -11.29 -20.15
CA LYS A 34 10.37 -12.75 -20.02
C LYS A 34 9.24 -13.33 -19.13
N LYS A 35 8.03 -12.76 -19.24
CA LYS A 35 6.84 -13.14 -18.45
C LYS A 35 7.05 -13.11 -16.93
N THR A 36 7.87 -12.17 -16.46
CA THR A 36 8.08 -11.95 -15.02
C THR A 36 6.83 -11.36 -14.36
N LYS A 37 6.60 -11.72 -13.10
CA LYS A 37 5.42 -11.29 -12.33
C LYS A 37 5.83 -10.34 -11.21
N TRP A 38 5.08 -9.28 -11.03
CA TRP A 38 5.43 -8.16 -10.17
C TRP A 38 4.21 -7.70 -9.38
N TYR A 39 4.44 -6.94 -8.30
CA TYR A 39 3.40 -6.23 -7.56
C TYR A 39 4.03 -5.06 -6.79
N LEU A 40 3.20 -4.11 -6.38
CA LEU A 40 3.60 -3.00 -5.54
C LEU A 40 3.15 -3.25 -4.10
N GLU A 41 3.96 -2.79 -3.15
CA GLU A 41 3.62 -2.68 -1.73
C GLU A 41 3.74 -1.22 -1.29
N LEU A 42 2.73 -0.70 -0.60
CA LEU A 42 2.85 0.52 0.19
C LEU A 42 3.01 0.13 1.66
N GLU A 43 4.14 0.50 2.25
CA GLU A 43 4.44 0.26 3.66
C GLU A 43 4.48 1.59 4.43
N THR A 44 3.67 1.71 5.47
CA THR A 44 3.71 2.86 6.39
C THR A 44 4.82 2.67 7.42
N SER A 45 5.52 3.75 7.78
CA SER A 45 6.51 3.69 8.85
C SER A 45 5.82 3.45 10.20
N THR A 46 6.52 2.82 11.15
CA THR A 46 5.99 2.54 12.50
C THR A 46 5.58 3.80 13.27
N MET A 47 6.17 4.94 12.94
CA MET A 47 5.81 6.25 13.50
C MET A 47 4.70 6.96 12.70
N GLY A 48 4.19 6.35 11.63
CA GLY A 48 3.15 6.92 10.78
C GLY A 48 3.56 8.25 10.17
N GLN A 49 4.83 8.41 9.79
CA GLN A 49 5.37 9.67 9.26
C GLN A 49 5.63 9.63 7.76
N SER A 50 5.82 8.44 7.21
CA SER A 50 6.10 8.27 5.79
C SER A 50 5.60 6.93 5.27
N ILE A 51 5.34 6.90 3.98
CA ILE A 51 4.96 5.72 3.21
C ILE A 51 6.10 5.42 2.25
N ALA A 52 6.58 4.19 2.25
CA ALA A 52 7.49 3.66 1.23
C ALA A 52 6.68 2.95 0.14
N CYS A 53 7.09 3.10 -1.11
CA CYS A 53 6.62 2.26 -2.21
C CYS A 53 7.70 1.23 -2.53
N ILE A 54 7.29 -0.03 -2.62
CA ILE A 54 8.19 -1.15 -2.83
C ILE A 54 7.74 -1.90 -4.08
N LEU A 55 8.65 -2.05 -5.04
CA LEU A 55 8.43 -2.86 -6.23
C LEU A 55 8.96 -4.27 -5.97
N HIS A 56 8.08 -5.26 -5.98
CA HIS A 56 8.42 -6.65 -5.75
C HIS A 56 8.42 -7.45 -7.05
N ARG A 57 9.40 -8.34 -7.17
CA ARG A 57 9.35 -9.45 -8.11
C ARG A 57 8.80 -10.70 -7.42
N SER A 58 7.79 -11.31 -8.02
CA SER A 58 7.25 -12.58 -7.56
C SER A 58 8.28 -13.70 -7.75
N GLY A 59 8.37 -14.61 -6.78
CA GLY A 59 9.27 -15.76 -6.91
C GLY A 59 8.67 -16.98 -7.62
N THR A 60 7.40 -16.92 -8.02
CA THR A 60 6.71 -18.01 -8.73
C THR A 60 6.56 -17.76 -10.23
N ASP A 61 7.28 -16.77 -10.77
CA ASP A 61 7.28 -16.51 -12.21
C ASP A 61 8.14 -17.50 -13.00
N ASN A 62 7.84 -17.60 -14.30
CA ASN A 62 8.57 -18.44 -15.27
C ASN A 62 9.77 -17.70 -15.88
N GLY A 63 10.12 -16.52 -15.36
CA GLY A 63 11.23 -15.71 -15.84
C GLY A 63 12.60 -16.26 -15.41
N PRO A 64 13.69 -15.63 -15.89
CA PRO A 64 15.06 -16.00 -15.51
C PRO A 64 15.31 -15.80 -14.02
N GLU A 65 16.35 -16.39 -13.44
CA GLU A 65 16.64 -16.21 -12.01
C GLU A 65 16.83 -14.72 -11.65
N THR A 66 17.59 -14.00 -12.48
CA THR A 66 17.83 -12.56 -12.35
C THR A 66 17.31 -11.81 -13.58
N ILE A 67 16.75 -10.62 -13.37
CA ILE A 67 16.40 -9.69 -14.44
C ILE A 67 16.77 -8.26 -14.06
N THR A 68 17.40 -7.51 -14.96
CA THR A 68 17.68 -6.09 -14.75
C THR A 68 16.67 -5.24 -15.49
N VAL A 69 16.03 -4.32 -14.78
CA VAL A 69 14.97 -3.46 -15.30
C VAL A 69 15.23 -2.01 -14.94
N CYS A 70 14.87 -1.10 -15.85
CA CYS A 70 14.69 0.30 -15.52
C CYS A 70 13.25 0.50 -15.07
N PHE A 71 13.02 1.30 -14.05
CA PHE A 71 11.67 1.58 -13.58
C PHE A 71 11.52 3.02 -13.11
N HIS A 72 10.31 3.55 -13.26
CA HIS A 72 9.84 4.79 -12.64
C HIS A 72 8.64 4.48 -11.74
N LEU A 73 8.64 5.06 -10.55
CA LEU A 73 7.53 5.05 -9.61
C LEU A 73 7.15 6.50 -9.33
N PHE A 74 5.87 6.83 -9.48
CA PHE A 74 5.38 8.17 -9.17
C PHE A 74 3.91 8.14 -8.79
N LEU A 75 3.46 9.21 -8.15
CA LEU A 75 2.05 9.44 -7.86
C LEU A 75 1.44 10.26 -8.99
N ARG A 76 0.20 9.92 -9.34
CA ARG A 76 -0.60 10.66 -10.32
C ARG A 76 -1.89 11.12 -9.64
N ASN A 77 -2.31 12.34 -9.90
CA ASN A 77 -3.65 12.80 -9.53
C ASN A 77 -4.58 12.88 -10.76
N ASP A 78 -5.87 13.15 -10.54
CA ASP A 78 -6.89 13.20 -11.59
C ASP A 78 -6.65 14.31 -12.63
N THR A 79 -5.80 15.31 -12.33
CA THR A 79 -5.39 16.34 -13.30
C THR A 79 -4.13 15.95 -14.07
N GLU A 80 -3.73 14.68 -14.02
CA GLU A 80 -2.51 14.11 -14.63
C GLU A 80 -1.21 14.74 -14.09
N HIS A 81 -1.27 15.47 -12.98
CA HIS A 81 -0.09 16.01 -12.33
C HIS A 81 0.69 14.88 -11.65
N ILE A 82 2.00 14.91 -11.84
CA ILE A 82 2.92 13.89 -11.35
C ILE A 82 3.60 14.39 -10.07
N HIS A 83 3.60 13.55 -9.03
CA HIS A 83 4.27 13.81 -7.76
C HIS A 83 5.27 12.70 -7.42
N ASN A 84 6.30 13.04 -6.64
CA ASN A 84 7.22 12.10 -6.00
C ASN A 84 7.82 11.03 -6.92
N ILE A 85 8.42 11.46 -8.02
CA ILE A 85 9.11 10.57 -8.96
C ILE A 85 10.30 9.90 -8.27
N ARG A 86 10.39 8.58 -8.40
CA ARG A 86 11.54 7.75 -8.06
C ARG A 86 11.87 6.89 -9.26
N GLN A 87 13.12 6.94 -9.70
CA GLN A 87 13.58 6.17 -10.86
C GLN A 87 14.86 5.43 -10.54
N GLY A 88 15.07 4.30 -11.20
CA GLY A 88 16.27 3.53 -11.00
C GLY A 88 16.44 2.42 -12.02
N ILE A 89 17.64 1.84 -11.99
CA ILE A 89 17.99 0.61 -12.68
C ILE A 89 18.36 -0.38 -11.60
N SER A 90 17.72 -1.54 -11.56
CA SER A 90 18.04 -2.55 -10.56
C SER A 90 17.90 -3.97 -11.10
N SER A 91 18.72 -4.86 -10.55
CA SER A 91 18.70 -6.29 -10.83
C SER A 91 17.85 -6.98 -9.76
N PHE A 92 16.83 -7.68 -10.20
CA PHE A 92 15.89 -8.39 -9.35
C PHE A 92 16.10 -9.90 -9.46
N LEU A 93 16.46 -10.52 -8.34
CA LEU A 93 16.33 -11.95 -8.14
C LEU A 93 14.85 -12.30 -7.95
N LYS A 94 14.51 -13.59 -8.06
CA LYS A 94 13.20 -14.05 -7.58
C LYS A 94 13.04 -13.70 -6.10
N PHE A 95 11.83 -13.28 -5.71
CA PHE A 95 11.49 -12.81 -4.36
C PHE A 95 12.21 -11.52 -3.90
N SER A 96 13.02 -10.87 -4.74
CA SER A 96 13.65 -9.61 -4.37
C SER A 96 12.73 -8.41 -4.58
N CYS A 97 13.13 -7.28 -4.00
CA CYS A 97 12.39 -6.04 -4.14
C CYS A 97 13.31 -4.83 -4.23
N PHE A 98 12.76 -3.71 -4.71
CA PHE A 98 13.35 -2.39 -4.62
C PHE A 98 12.43 -1.53 -3.76
N ARG A 99 13.01 -0.88 -2.75
CA ARG A 99 12.30 -0.03 -1.80
C ARG A 99 12.70 1.41 -2.00
N THR A 100 11.73 2.30 -2.16
CA THR A 100 11.98 3.74 -2.15
C THR A 100 12.18 4.24 -0.73
N GLU A 101 13.11 5.16 -0.52
CA GLU A 101 13.15 5.98 0.69
C GLU A 101 12.05 7.05 0.60
N ARG A 102 11.14 7.07 1.60
CA ARG A 102 10.07 8.08 1.78
C ARG A 102 9.40 8.47 0.46
N PHE A 103 8.52 7.61 -0.05
CA PHE A 103 7.76 7.86 -1.28
C PHE A 103 6.73 8.96 -1.10
N LEU A 104 6.10 9.00 0.07
CA LEU A 104 5.11 10.00 0.46
C LEU A 104 5.24 10.26 1.96
N THR A 105 5.09 11.50 2.39
CA THR A 105 4.99 11.83 3.82
C THR A 105 3.57 12.21 4.17
N PHE A 106 3.25 12.15 5.47
CA PHE A 106 1.95 12.61 5.95
C PHE A 106 1.77 14.11 5.80
N ASP A 107 2.87 14.86 5.94
CA ASP A 107 2.88 16.28 5.66
C ASP A 107 2.57 16.55 4.18
N ASP A 108 3.04 15.72 3.24
CA ASP A 108 2.66 15.84 1.83
C ASP A 108 1.17 15.60 1.64
N ILE A 109 0.60 14.60 2.33
CA ILE A 109 -0.84 14.31 2.27
C ILE A 109 -1.67 15.47 2.84
N GLN A 110 -1.26 16.02 3.98
CA GLN A 110 -1.98 17.08 4.68
C GLN A 110 -1.83 18.45 3.99
N ASN A 111 -0.62 18.79 3.56
CA ASN A 111 -0.30 20.11 3.02
C ASN A 111 -0.48 20.21 1.51
N SER A 112 -0.52 19.07 0.79
CA SER A 112 -0.77 19.02 -0.65
C SER A 112 -2.01 18.18 -0.95
N PRO A 113 -3.23 18.73 -0.77
CA PRO A 113 -4.49 18.07 -1.12
C PRO A 113 -4.64 17.78 -2.62
N SER A 114 -3.66 18.16 -3.46
CA SER A 114 -3.55 17.71 -4.85
C SER A 114 -2.96 16.31 -5.00
N VAL A 115 -2.29 15.77 -3.97
CA VAL A 115 -1.68 14.42 -3.98
C VAL A 115 -2.72 13.34 -3.71
N ILE A 116 -3.66 13.61 -2.80
CA ILE A 116 -4.88 12.81 -2.61
C ILE A 116 -6.02 13.57 -3.26
N VAL A 117 -6.52 13.04 -4.37
CA VAL A 117 -7.45 13.76 -5.24
C VAL A 117 -8.85 13.86 -4.62
N PRO A 118 -9.71 14.82 -5.02
CA PRO A 118 -11.15 14.74 -4.78
C PRO A 118 -11.67 13.33 -5.07
N GLN A 119 -12.38 12.73 -4.10
CA GLN A 119 -12.82 11.32 -4.00
C GLN A 119 -11.91 10.39 -3.19
N ASP A 120 -10.85 10.91 -2.55
CA ASP A 120 -10.02 10.14 -1.61
C ASP A 120 -9.33 8.93 -2.29
N VAL A 121 -8.78 9.20 -3.49
CA VAL A 121 -8.06 8.19 -4.30
C VAL A 121 -6.58 8.55 -4.37
N LEU A 122 -5.73 7.58 -4.06
CA LEU A 122 -4.28 7.67 -4.30
C LEU A 122 -3.92 6.78 -5.49
N THR A 123 -3.34 7.36 -6.54
CA THR A 123 -2.92 6.60 -7.72
C THR A 123 -1.39 6.49 -7.77
N VAL A 124 -0.89 5.27 -7.68
CA VAL A 124 0.53 4.94 -7.87
C VAL A 124 0.72 4.43 -9.29
N VAL A 125 1.69 4.98 -10.00
CA VAL A 125 2.06 4.56 -11.35
C VAL A 125 3.46 3.97 -11.31
N CYS A 126 3.60 2.78 -11.90
CA CYS A 126 4.87 2.12 -12.13
C CYS A 126 5.10 1.96 -13.62
N GLN A 127 6.18 2.53 -14.14
CA GLN A 127 6.64 2.31 -15.50
C GLN A 127 7.87 1.42 -15.48
N MET A 128 7.92 0.44 -16.38
CA MET A 128 9.03 -0.51 -16.44
C MET A 128 9.52 -0.69 -17.87
N TYR A 129 10.84 -0.83 -18.01
CA TYR A 129 11.54 -0.99 -19.29
C TYR A 129 12.63 -2.05 -19.16
N GLY A 130 12.77 -2.89 -20.18
CA GLY A 130 13.91 -3.81 -20.30
C GLY A 130 15.14 -3.11 -20.87
N LEU A 131 16.32 -3.38 -20.33
CA LEU A 131 17.59 -2.86 -20.87
C LEU A 131 17.97 -3.49 -22.22
N GLU A 132 17.61 -4.75 -22.42
CA GLU A 132 17.93 -5.54 -23.62
C GLU A 132 16.93 -5.34 -24.77
N ALA A 133 16.08 -4.32 -24.67
CA ALA A 133 14.97 -4.07 -25.58
C ALA A 133 15.44 -3.56 -26.96
N THR A 134 15.62 -4.46 -27.92
CA THR A 134 15.87 -4.12 -29.32
C THR A 134 14.61 -4.00 -30.17
N THR A 135 13.45 -4.41 -29.63
CA THR A 135 12.17 -4.41 -30.34
C THR A 135 11.24 -3.37 -29.75
N GLU A 136 10.54 -2.63 -30.62
CA GLU A 136 9.46 -1.74 -30.19
C GLU A 136 8.37 -2.57 -29.50
N TYR A 137 8.09 -2.24 -28.23
CA TYR A 137 7.01 -2.88 -27.48
C TYR A 137 5.70 -2.18 -27.79
N GLU A 138 4.64 -2.97 -27.94
CA GLU A 138 3.28 -2.46 -27.93
C GLU A 138 3.00 -1.79 -26.58
N LEU A 139 2.21 -0.71 -26.58
CA LEU A 139 1.81 -0.01 -25.36
C LEU A 139 0.99 -0.98 -24.49
N ASP A 140 1.64 -1.57 -23.50
CA ASP A 140 1.01 -2.48 -22.57
C ASP A 140 0.68 -1.70 -21.28
N LEU A 141 -0.62 -1.42 -21.15
CA LEU A 141 -1.21 -0.66 -20.06
C LEU A 141 -1.97 -1.63 -19.16
N CYS A 142 -1.59 -1.66 -17.88
CA CYS A 142 -2.27 -2.46 -16.88
C CYS A 142 -2.87 -1.55 -15.81
N TYR A 143 -4.16 -1.72 -15.53
CA TYR A 143 -4.87 -0.96 -14.52
C TYR A 143 -5.36 -1.89 -13.42
N ALA A 144 -5.12 -1.47 -12.18
CA ALA A 144 -5.59 -2.15 -11.00
C ALA A 144 -6.24 -1.16 -10.03
N ARG A 145 -7.17 -1.68 -9.23
CA ARG A 145 -7.86 -0.91 -8.22
C ARG A 145 -7.99 -1.70 -6.93
N SER A 146 -7.66 -1.05 -5.82
CA SER A 146 -7.94 -1.53 -4.48
C SER A 146 -8.84 -0.53 -3.78
N ARG A 147 -9.74 -1.02 -2.91
CA ARG A 147 -10.59 -0.17 -2.08
C ARG A 147 -10.35 -0.49 -0.62
N MET A 148 -9.94 0.50 0.16
CA MET A 148 -9.78 0.33 1.60
C MET A 148 -11.13 0.46 2.31
N SER A 149 -11.33 -0.32 3.36
CA SER A 149 -12.49 -0.22 4.24
C SER A 149 -12.04 -0.34 5.69
N VAL A 150 -12.60 0.48 6.57
CA VAL A 150 -12.38 0.34 8.01
C VAL A 150 -13.43 -0.62 8.56
N GLU A 151 -12.98 -1.77 9.04
CA GLU A 151 -13.85 -2.64 9.84
C GLU A 151 -13.99 -2.04 11.24
N ARG A 152 -15.18 -1.51 11.54
CA ARG A 152 -15.50 -0.96 12.85
C ARG A 152 -16.17 -2.05 13.67
N HIS A 153 -15.52 -2.45 14.76
CA HIS A 153 -16.13 -3.29 15.78
C HIS A 153 -16.64 -2.41 16.92
N SER A 154 -17.93 -2.49 17.22
CA SER A 154 -18.52 -1.92 18.43
C SER A 154 -18.91 -3.03 19.39
N PHE A 155 -18.77 -2.77 20.68
CA PHE A 155 -19.21 -3.66 21.74
C PHE A 155 -20.19 -2.90 22.61
N GLU A 156 -21.41 -3.41 22.72
CA GLU A 156 -22.37 -2.92 23.71
C GLU A 156 -22.20 -3.74 24.99
N TRP A 157 -21.89 -3.06 26.10
CA TRP A 157 -21.67 -3.71 27.38
C TRP A 157 -22.53 -3.10 28.47
N SER A 158 -23.43 -3.89 29.06
CA SER A 158 -24.20 -3.48 30.22
C SER A 158 -23.36 -3.62 31.50
N ILE A 159 -22.84 -2.51 32.04
CA ILE A 159 -22.13 -2.54 33.33
C ILE A 159 -23.17 -2.58 34.46
N ARG A 160 -23.34 -3.77 35.06
CA ARG A 160 -24.22 -3.93 36.22
C ARG A 160 -23.62 -3.22 37.43
N ARG A 161 -24.45 -2.48 38.18
CA ARG A 161 -24.05 -1.75 39.40
C ARG A 161 -22.90 -0.77 39.15
N PHE A 162 -22.94 -0.03 38.05
CA PHE A 162 -21.97 1.02 37.74
C PHE A 162 -21.78 2.01 38.91
N SER A 163 -22.87 2.33 39.62
CA SER A 163 -22.87 3.19 40.81
C SER A 163 -22.08 2.66 42.02
N CYS A 164 -21.60 1.41 41.96
CA CYS A 164 -20.83 0.78 43.03
C CYS A 164 -19.34 0.63 42.70
N ILE A 165 -18.88 1.18 41.57
CA ILE A 165 -17.46 1.20 41.21
C ILE A 165 -16.83 2.40 41.88
N SER A 166 -15.79 2.17 42.68
CA SER A 166 -15.09 3.28 43.34
C SER A 166 -14.17 4.03 42.37
N PRO A 167 -13.87 5.33 42.59
CA PRO A 167 -13.05 6.17 41.69
C PRO A 167 -11.59 5.74 41.44
N ALA A 168 -11.19 4.52 41.81
CA ALA A 168 -9.87 3.95 41.55
C ALA A 168 -9.91 2.44 41.30
N GLU A 169 -11.12 1.86 41.14
CA GLU A 169 -11.29 0.42 40.98
C GLU A 169 -11.17 0.03 39.49
N GLU A 170 -10.08 -0.64 39.14
CA GLU A 170 -9.93 -1.26 37.83
C GLU A 170 -10.67 -2.59 37.78
N ARG A 171 -11.53 -2.77 36.78
CA ARG A 171 -12.17 -4.06 36.50
C ARG A 171 -11.85 -4.52 35.08
N CYS A 172 -11.21 -5.68 34.98
CA CYS A 172 -11.00 -6.37 33.72
C CYS A 172 -12.19 -7.28 33.41
N TYR A 173 -12.77 -7.12 32.22
CA TYR A 173 -13.82 -8.01 31.73
C TYR A 173 -13.33 -8.79 30.51
N PRO A 174 -13.52 -10.12 30.46
CA PRO A 174 -13.17 -10.89 29.29
C PRO A 174 -14.14 -10.56 28.16
N LEU A 175 -13.63 -10.06 27.04
CA LEU A 175 -14.43 -9.88 25.82
C LEU A 175 -14.90 -11.26 25.33
N LYS A 176 -16.19 -11.57 25.49
CA LYS A 176 -16.81 -12.69 24.78
C LYS A 176 -17.04 -12.28 23.35
N LYS A 177 -16.31 -12.90 22.43
CA LYS A 177 -16.56 -12.74 20.99
C LYS A 177 -17.97 -13.18 20.64
N LEU A 178 -18.67 -12.35 19.87
CA LEU A 178 -19.88 -12.78 19.17
C LEU A 178 -19.57 -13.61 17.91
N THR A 179 -18.37 -13.52 17.32
CA THR A 179 -17.84 -14.53 16.37
C THR A 179 -16.32 -14.34 16.10
N THR A 180 -15.60 -15.47 16.06
CA THR A 180 -14.19 -15.77 15.63
C THR A 180 -12.98 -14.95 16.15
N ALA A 181 -12.10 -15.61 16.93
CA ALA A 181 -10.82 -15.26 17.61
C ALA A 181 -9.97 -14.13 16.97
N ALA A 182 -9.46 -13.07 17.65
CA ALA A 182 -8.44 -13.00 18.69
C ALA A 182 -8.80 -12.28 20.02
N TRP A 183 -7.91 -12.42 21.00
CA TRP A 183 -7.96 -11.80 22.32
C TRP A 183 -7.39 -10.37 22.28
N CYS A 184 -8.11 -9.38 22.80
CA CYS A 184 -7.59 -8.03 23.04
C CYS A 184 -7.87 -7.66 24.49
N PHE A 185 -6.86 -7.12 25.18
CA PHE A 185 -7.02 -6.50 26.49
C PHE A 185 -7.18 -4.99 26.29
N PHE A 186 -8.23 -4.41 26.84
CA PHE A 186 -8.38 -2.96 26.98
C PHE A 186 -8.60 -2.65 28.45
N GLY A 187 -7.75 -1.78 29.02
CA GLY A 187 -7.98 -1.15 30.31
C GLY A 187 -8.68 0.19 30.08
N PHE A 188 -9.74 0.45 30.84
CA PHE A 188 -10.37 1.77 30.89
C PHE A 188 -10.12 2.37 32.27
N LEU A 189 -9.49 3.55 32.30
CA LEU A 189 -9.46 4.41 33.48
C LEU A 189 -10.66 5.36 33.36
N PHE A 190 -11.54 5.35 34.36
CA PHE A 190 -12.60 6.35 34.47
C PHE A 190 -12.14 7.39 35.50
N GLU A 191 -11.91 8.63 35.04
CA GLU A 191 -11.64 9.80 35.90
C GLU A 191 -12.93 10.35 36.54
#